data_AF-A0A3M1NZZ1-F1
#
_entry.id   AF-A0A3M1NZZ1-F1
#
_cell.length_a   1.000
_cell.length_b   1.000
_cell.length_c   1.000
_cell.angle_alpha   90.00
_cell.angle_beta   90.00
_cell.angle_gamma   90.00
#
_symmetry.space_group_name_H-M   'P 1'
#
loop_
_entity.id
_entity.type
_entity.pdbx_description
1 polymer ?
#
loop_
_entity_poly.entity_id
_entity_poly.type
_entity_poly.pdbx_seq_one_letter_code
_entity_poly.pdbx_strand_id
1 'polypeptide(L)'
;MRVGIIIGRIGDVDGVALETEKWIDVLQEMGHEVFILSGRFKRSIVGEDHETLIPNLSFFSPNCEWEQNRAFFFPPDEPSELLEHLHRESDALAIRMFKWVMQNKIDVIISENASALPAHLTMGMAIKKLVETTGVRIICHDHDFYWERGTRYSTPFPEVQEIIRETFPLQIPHARHVVINTYSKEFLKKRYNINAMLIPNVMDFDKPFGVKDKYNKTLLEDIGVRNGYIPLFQITRIVERKGIETALELIERLPDKNVKLIITGSAADDERKGYFKRLIEIINEKKLNERVVFAHHR
;
A
#
# COMPACT_ATOMS: atom_id res chain seq x y z
N MET A 1 -9.94 -15.37 -20.21
CA MET A 1 -10.75 -15.33 -18.97
C MET A 1 -11.10 -13.89 -18.68
N ARG A 2 -12.12 -13.66 -17.85
CA ARG A 2 -12.44 -12.35 -17.27
C ARG A 2 -11.82 -12.25 -15.87
N VAL A 3 -10.83 -11.39 -15.73
CA VAL A 3 -10.05 -11.22 -14.50
C VAL A 3 -10.55 -9.97 -13.78
N GLY A 4 -10.92 -10.10 -12.53
CA GLY A 4 -11.37 -8.99 -11.70
C GLY A 4 -10.30 -8.56 -10.70
N ILE A 5 -9.87 -7.31 -10.72
CA ILE A 5 -8.91 -6.76 -9.77
C ILE A 5 -9.67 -5.98 -8.70
N ILE A 6 -9.41 -6.27 -7.42
CA ILE A 6 -9.91 -5.51 -6.29
C ILE A 6 -8.74 -4.77 -5.63
N ILE A 7 -8.77 -3.44 -5.66
CA ILE A 7 -7.69 -2.59 -5.16
C ILE A 7 -8.23 -1.30 -4.53
N GLY A 8 -7.70 -0.86 -3.38
CA GLY A 8 -8.22 0.32 -2.69
C GLY A 8 -8.06 1.65 -3.45
N ARG A 9 -7.04 1.77 -4.32
CA ARG A 9 -6.83 2.89 -5.24
C ARG A 9 -5.92 2.48 -6.41
N ILE A 10 -6.08 3.10 -7.57
CA ILE A 10 -5.22 2.86 -8.74
C ILE A 10 -5.05 4.12 -9.61
N GLY A 11 -4.02 4.14 -10.48
CA GLY A 11 -3.67 5.27 -11.34
C GLY A 11 -2.77 6.31 -10.68
N ASP A 12 -2.19 6.00 -9.52
CA ASP A 12 -1.29 6.88 -8.78
C ASP A 12 0.12 6.28 -8.65
N VAL A 13 1.08 7.08 -8.15
CA VAL A 13 2.51 6.75 -8.07
C VAL A 13 2.88 5.84 -6.90
N ASP A 14 1.90 5.13 -6.31
CA ASP A 14 2.20 4.22 -5.21
C ASP A 14 2.60 2.83 -5.71
N GLY A 15 3.46 2.16 -4.94
CA GLY A 15 4.09 0.92 -5.37
C GLY A 15 3.12 -0.24 -5.60
N VAL A 16 1.94 -0.27 -4.96
CA VAL A 16 0.96 -1.33 -5.24
C VAL A 16 0.30 -1.04 -6.58
N ALA A 17 -0.23 0.17 -6.76
CA ALA A 17 -0.87 0.58 -8.01
C ALA A 17 0.02 0.40 -9.25
N LEU A 18 1.30 0.79 -9.17
CA LEU A 18 2.23 0.65 -10.30
C LEU A 18 2.53 -0.80 -10.67
N GLU A 19 2.56 -1.72 -9.69
CA GLU A 19 2.77 -3.14 -9.98
C GLU A 19 1.49 -3.81 -10.48
N THR A 20 0.32 -3.44 -9.93
CA THR A 20 -0.98 -3.88 -10.44
C THR A 20 -1.16 -3.48 -11.91
N GLU A 21 -0.78 -2.27 -12.30
CA GLU A 21 -0.83 -1.82 -13.71
C GLU A 21 0.05 -2.70 -14.62
N LYS A 22 1.24 -3.13 -14.18
CA LYS A 22 2.07 -4.07 -14.95
C LYS A 22 1.42 -5.45 -15.10
N TRP A 23 0.75 -5.93 -14.04
CA TRP A 23 0.00 -7.18 -14.10
C TRP A 23 -1.18 -7.06 -15.08
N ILE A 24 -1.89 -5.93 -15.07
CA ILE A 24 -2.97 -5.65 -16.02
C ILE A 24 -2.44 -5.74 -17.46
N ASP A 25 -1.33 -5.04 -17.76
CA ASP A 25 -0.73 -5.04 -19.09
C ASP A 25 -0.42 -6.48 -19.56
N VAL A 26 0.27 -7.28 -18.73
CA VAL A 26 0.62 -8.67 -19.05
C VAL A 26 -0.62 -9.55 -19.22
N LEU A 27 -1.64 -9.41 -18.36
CA LEU A 27 -2.88 -10.18 -18.46
C LEU A 27 -3.63 -9.86 -19.77
N GLN A 28 -3.65 -8.59 -20.18
CA GLN A 28 -4.25 -8.16 -21.44
C GLN A 28 -3.46 -8.67 -22.66
N GLU A 29 -2.13 -8.62 -22.62
CA GLU A 29 -1.26 -9.22 -23.65
C GLU A 29 -1.48 -10.73 -23.80
N MET A 30 -1.79 -11.42 -22.70
CA MET A 30 -2.18 -12.83 -22.69
C MET A 30 -3.61 -13.08 -23.21
N GLY A 31 -4.33 -12.04 -23.64
CA GLY A 31 -5.68 -12.13 -24.18
C GLY A 31 -6.76 -12.28 -23.11
N HIS A 32 -6.51 -11.84 -21.87
CA HIS A 32 -7.53 -11.80 -20.82
C HIS A 32 -8.24 -10.45 -20.79
N GLU A 33 -9.52 -10.47 -20.45
CA GLU A 33 -10.33 -9.27 -20.27
C GLU A 33 -10.25 -8.87 -18.80
N VAL A 34 -9.80 -7.65 -18.51
CA VAL A 34 -9.56 -7.19 -17.15
C VAL A 34 -10.62 -6.18 -16.72
N PHE A 35 -11.15 -6.37 -15.52
CA PHE A 35 -12.10 -5.49 -14.84
C PHE A 35 -11.50 -5.01 -13.53
N ILE A 36 -11.74 -3.76 -13.16
CA ILE A 36 -11.21 -3.18 -11.92
C ILE A 36 -12.35 -2.73 -11.02
N LEU A 37 -12.33 -3.17 -9.77
CA LEU A 37 -13.16 -2.67 -8.68
C LEU A 37 -12.27 -1.89 -7.73
N SER A 38 -12.45 -0.56 -7.66
CA SER A 38 -11.59 0.27 -6.82
C SER A 38 -12.34 1.30 -5.98
N GLY A 39 -11.68 1.71 -4.89
CA GLY A 39 -12.07 2.84 -4.06
C GLY A 39 -11.82 4.20 -4.68
N ARG A 40 -10.86 4.27 -5.61
CA ARG A 40 -10.44 5.52 -6.23
C ARG A 40 -9.66 5.27 -7.52
N PHE A 41 -10.07 5.92 -8.60
CA PHE A 41 -9.31 6.02 -9.84
C PHE A 41 -8.73 7.43 -9.95
N LYS A 42 -7.43 7.55 -10.23
CA LYS A 42 -6.81 8.85 -10.56
C LYS A 42 -6.83 9.14 -12.07
N ARG A 43 -6.88 8.08 -12.87
CA ARG A 43 -7.07 8.07 -14.33
C ARG A 43 -7.69 6.73 -14.71
N SER A 44 -8.26 6.64 -15.90
CA SER A 44 -8.64 5.35 -16.47
C SER A 44 -7.40 4.54 -16.87
N ILE A 45 -7.48 3.23 -16.65
CA ILE A 45 -6.44 2.20 -16.85
C ILE A 45 -6.89 1.22 -17.93
N VAL A 46 -8.10 0.65 -17.81
CA VAL A 46 -8.64 -0.39 -18.71
C VAL A 46 -9.88 0.04 -19.50
N GLY A 47 -10.31 1.29 -19.34
CA GLY A 47 -11.51 1.84 -19.97
C GLY A 47 -12.72 1.86 -19.04
N GLU A 48 -13.56 2.90 -19.15
CA GLU A 48 -14.64 3.19 -18.20
C GLU A 48 -15.66 2.05 -18.05
N ASP A 49 -15.95 1.32 -19.13
CA ASP A 49 -16.89 0.18 -19.10
C ASP A 49 -16.38 -0.99 -18.24
N HIS A 50 -15.07 -1.07 -17.99
CA HIS A 50 -14.42 -2.13 -17.23
C HIS A 50 -14.00 -1.66 -15.82
N GLU A 51 -14.29 -0.40 -15.48
CA GLU A 51 -13.89 0.23 -14.24
C GLU A 51 -15.11 0.53 -13.36
N THR A 52 -15.15 -0.09 -12.18
CA THR A 52 -16.23 0.11 -11.21
C THR A 52 -15.69 0.82 -9.97
N LEU A 53 -16.23 2.01 -9.70
CA LEU A 53 -15.90 2.79 -8.51
C LEU A 53 -16.85 2.46 -7.35
N ILE A 54 -16.28 2.02 -6.23
CA ILE A 54 -16.96 1.91 -4.94
C ILE A 54 -16.19 2.77 -3.94
N PRO A 55 -16.59 4.03 -3.69
CA PRO A 55 -15.83 4.95 -2.85
C PRO A 55 -15.46 4.41 -1.46
N ASN A 56 -16.32 3.56 -0.87
CA ASN A 56 -16.10 2.90 0.42
C ASN A 56 -14.90 1.94 0.43
N LEU A 57 -14.41 1.47 -0.72
CA LEU A 57 -13.18 0.67 -0.81
C LEU A 57 -11.90 1.52 -0.68
N SER A 58 -12.02 2.84 -0.66
CA SER A 58 -10.86 3.71 -0.51
C SER A 58 -10.30 3.64 0.90
N PHE A 59 -8.98 3.58 1.02
CA PHE A 59 -8.27 3.77 2.30
C PHE A 59 -8.50 5.16 2.91
N PHE A 60 -8.99 6.12 2.12
CA PHE A 60 -9.33 7.47 2.56
C PHE A 60 -10.84 7.67 2.73
N SER A 61 -11.62 6.59 2.71
CA SER A 61 -13.06 6.68 2.96
C SER A 61 -13.32 6.99 4.44
N PRO A 62 -14.38 7.75 4.77
CA PRO A 62 -14.75 8.01 6.16
C PRO A 62 -14.95 6.73 6.97
N ASN A 63 -15.50 5.68 6.36
CA ASN A 63 -15.65 4.37 7.01
C ASN A 63 -14.29 3.76 7.36
N CYS A 64 -13.36 3.69 6.39
CA CYS A 64 -12.03 3.15 6.65
C CYS A 64 -11.30 3.95 7.75
N GLU A 65 -11.37 5.28 7.73
CA GLU A 65 -10.77 6.13 8.77
C GLU A 65 -11.40 5.86 10.15
N TRP A 66 -12.73 5.78 10.21
CA TRP A 66 -13.46 5.49 11.44
C TRP A 66 -13.07 4.12 12.02
N GLU A 67 -13.01 3.08 11.18
CA GLU A 67 -12.59 1.73 11.57
C GLU A 67 -11.14 1.72 12.09
N GLN A 68 -10.22 2.37 11.37
CA GLN A 68 -8.81 2.43 11.76
C GLN A 68 -8.61 3.13 13.10
N ASN A 69 -9.30 4.26 13.29
CA ASN A 69 -9.23 5.01 14.54
C ASN A 69 -9.72 4.18 15.71
N ARG A 70 -10.91 3.57 15.59
CA ARG A 70 -11.47 2.77 16.69
C ARG A 70 -10.76 1.45 16.91
N ALA A 71 -10.17 0.84 15.89
CA ALA A 71 -9.47 -0.43 16.05
C ALA A 71 -8.05 -0.26 16.62
N PHE A 72 -7.33 0.79 16.21
CA PHE A 72 -5.86 0.86 16.40
C PHE A 72 -5.34 2.15 17.04
N PHE A 73 -5.88 3.33 16.68
CA PHE A 73 -5.26 4.60 17.08
C PHE A 73 -5.87 5.24 18.32
N PHE A 74 -7.20 5.22 18.40
CA PHE A 74 -8.03 5.81 19.44
C PHE A 74 -9.12 4.82 19.85
N PRO A 75 -8.75 3.64 20.36
CA PRO A 75 -9.72 2.63 20.74
C PRO A 75 -10.64 3.15 21.86
N PRO A 76 -11.97 2.95 21.75
CA PRO A 76 -12.90 3.22 22.84
C PRO A 76 -12.71 2.23 24.00
N ASP A 77 -13.52 2.37 25.06
CA ASP A 77 -13.49 1.41 26.18
C ASP A 77 -14.01 0.02 25.79
N GLU A 78 -14.96 -0.04 24.85
CA GLU A 78 -15.60 -1.29 24.39
C GLU A 78 -15.74 -1.36 22.85
N PRO A 79 -15.58 -2.54 22.23
CA PRO A 79 -15.55 -2.66 20.77
C PRO A 79 -16.92 -2.88 20.12
N SER A 80 -18.02 -2.94 20.88
CA SER A 80 -19.33 -3.38 20.37
C SER A 80 -19.81 -2.60 19.13
N GLU A 81 -19.74 -1.26 19.17
CA GLU A 81 -20.11 -0.40 18.02
C GLU A 81 -19.20 -0.67 16.80
N LEU A 82 -17.89 -0.84 17.04
CA LEU A 82 -16.92 -1.16 16.00
C LEU A 82 -17.24 -2.51 15.37
N LEU A 83 -17.47 -3.55 16.17
CA LEU A 83 -17.75 -4.90 15.68
C LEU A 83 -19.05 -4.93 14.86
N GLU A 84 -20.13 -4.34 15.35
CA GLU A 84 -21.40 -4.25 14.61
C GLU A 84 -21.20 -3.55 13.26
N HIS A 85 -20.46 -2.43 13.25
CA HIS A 85 -20.10 -1.71 12.03
C HIS A 85 -19.30 -2.60 11.07
N LEU A 86 -18.22 -3.24 11.55
CA LEU A 86 -17.36 -4.09 10.73
C LEU A 86 -18.15 -5.20 10.06
N HIS A 87 -19.04 -5.89 10.78
CA HIS A 87 -19.86 -6.95 10.22
C HIS A 87 -20.86 -6.41 9.19
N ARG A 88 -21.62 -5.36 9.53
CA ARG A 88 -22.65 -4.78 8.65
C ARG A 88 -22.06 -4.23 7.35
N GLU A 89 -21.00 -3.44 7.44
CA GLU A 89 -20.39 -2.81 6.26
C GLU A 89 -19.68 -3.84 5.38
N SER A 90 -19.02 -4.84 5.97
CA SER A 90 -18.41 -5.93 5.19
C SER A 90 -19.46 -6.81 4.49
N ASP A 91 -20.64 -7.03 5.09
CA ASP A 91 -21.76 -7.72 4.41
C ASP A 91 -22.26 -6.90 3.21
N ALA A 92 -22.47 -5.59 3.41
CA ALA A 92 -22.91 -4.70 2.35
C ALA A 92 -21.90 -4.64 1.19
N LEU A 93 -20.61 -4.57 1.50
CA LEU A 93 -19.53 -4.62 0.51
C LEU A 93 -19.45 -5.97 -0.21
N ALA A 94 -19.57 -7.09 0.52
CA ALA A 94 -19.56 -8.43 -0.08
C ALA A 94 -20.70 -8.61 -1.09
N ILE A 95 -21.91 -8.12 -0.77
CA ILE A 95 -23.06 -8.14 -1.70
C ILE A 95 -22.77 -7.31 -2.95
N ARG A 96 -22.13 -6.15 -2.82
CA ARG A 96 -21.76 -5.31 -3.97
C ARG A 96 -20.67 -5.97 -4.83
N MET A 97 -19.65 -6.56 -4.21
CA MET A 97 -18.62 -7.31 -4.92
C MET A 97 -19.23 -8.52 -5.64
N PHE A 98 -20.16 -9.23 -5.02
CA PHE A 98 -20.87 -10.35 -5.64
C PHE A 98 -21.65 -9.90 -6.89
N LYS A 99 -22.42 -8.81 -6.79
CA LYS A 99 -23.13 -8.24 -7.95
C LYS A 99 -22.16 -7.88 -9.07
N TRP A 100 -21.03 -7.26 -8.73
CA TRP A 100 -19.99 -6.91 -9.71
C TRP A 100 -19.37 -8.15 -10.37
N VAL A 101 -19.05 -9.19 -9.61
CA VAL A 101 -18.57 -10.49 -10.13
C VAL A 101 -19.57 -11.10 -11.11
N MET A 102 -20.86 -11.10 -10.77
CA MET A 102 -21.90 -11.70 -11.60
C MET A 102 -22.17 -10.88 -12.88
N GLN A 103 -22.27 -9.56 -12.76
CA GLN A 103 -22.48 -8.65 -13.89
C GLN A 103 -21.33 -8.75 -14.90
N ASN A 104 -20.10 -8.79 -14.39
CA ASN A 104 -18.90 -8.88 -15.19
C ASN A 104 -18.42 -10.32 -15.40
N LYS A 105 -19.22 -11.34 -15.07
CA LYS A 105 -18.91 -12.77 -15.30
C LYS A 105 -17.44 -13.11 -14.97
N ILE A 106 -16.97 -12.62 -13.82
CA ILE A 106 -15.56 -12.71 -13.43
C ILE A 106 -15.20 -14.18 -13.13
N ASP A 107 -14.17 -14.69 -13.80
CA ASP A 107 -13.69 -16.08 -13.64
C ASP A 107 -12.73 -16.21 -12.45
N VAL A 108 -11.93 -15.16 -12.21
CA VAL A 108 -10.91 -15.11 -11.15
C VAL A 108 -10.74 -13.69 -10.64
N ILE A 109 -10.59 -13.55 -9.33
CA ILE A 109 -10.31 -12.29 -8.66
C ILE A 109 -8.81 -12.21 -8.32
N ILE A 110 -8.22 -11.03 -8.47
CA ILE A 110 -6.93 -10.68 -7.90
C ILE A 110 -7.17 -9.63 -6.82
N SER A 111 -6.82 -9.96 -5.57
CA SER A 111 -6.87 -9.05 -4.43
C SER A 111 -5.50 -8.40 -4.26
N GLU A 112 -5.42 -7.10 -4.51
CA GLU A 112 -4.17 -6.33 -4.47
C GLU A 112 -3.97 -5.75 -3.08
N ASN A 113 -3.13 -6.43 -2.27
CA ASN A 113 -2.77 -6.09 -0.89
C ASN A 113 -3.93 -5.94 0.11
N ALA A 114 -5.17 -6.18 -0.31
CA ALA A 114 -6.38 -6.02 0.49
C ALA A 114 -6.67 -7.24 1.37
N SER A 115 -6.04 -8.39 1.08
CA SER A 115 -6.21 -9.64 1.84
C SER A 115 -5.03 -9.96 2.77
N ALA A 116 -4.00 -9.11 2.83
CA ALA A 116 -2.84 -9.26 3.73
C ALA A 116 -2.70 -8.17 4.80
N LEU A 117 -3.33 -7.01 4.61
CA LEU A 117 -3.23 -5.87 5.51
C LEU A 117 -4.59 -5.44 6.08
N PRO A 118 -4.74 -5.32 7.40
CA PRO A 118 -5.91 -4.73 8.04
C PRO A 118 -5.90 -3.19 7.95
N ALA A 119 -5.35 -2.64 6.86
CA ALA A 119 -5.43 -1.22 6.53
C ALA A 119 -6.87 -0.78 6.21
N HIS A 120 -7.71 -1.74 5.82
CA HIS A 120 -9.14 -1.58 5.58
C HIS A 120 -9.84 -2.88 6.03
N LEU A 121 -10.35 -2.89 7.26
CA LEU A 121 -10.85 -4.11 7.90
C LEU A 121 -12.09 -4.64 7.17
N THR A 122 -13.04 -3.76 6.87
CA THR A 122 -14.29 -4.16 6.18
C THR A 122 -14.04 -4.64 4.76
N MET A 123 -13.09 -4.07 4.01
CA MET A 123 -12.74 -4.55 2.68
C MET A 123 -12.15 -5.97 2.72
N GLY A 124 -11.20 -6.24 3.63
CA GLY A 124 -10.63 -7.58 3.77
C GLY A 124 -11.68 -8.62 4.18
N MET A 125 -12.55 -8.26 5.15
CA MET A 125 -13.68 -9.11 5.57
C MET A 125 -14.66 -9.36 4.43
N ALA A 126 -14.97 -8.34 3.62
CA ALA A 126 -15.86 -8.47 2.48
C ALA A 126 -15.31 -9.40 1.40
N ILE A 127 -14.01 -9.32 1.10
CA ILE A 127 -13.33 -10.23 0.16
C ILE A 127 -13.39 -11.66 0.68
N LYS A 128 -13.11 -11.88 1.97
CA LYS A 128 -13.22 -13.20 2.60
C LYS A 128 -14.64 -13.76 2.46
N LYS A 129 -15.66 -12.99 2.88
CA LYS A 129 -17.09 -13.38 2.78
C LYS A 129 -17.50 -13.71 1.34
N LEU A 130 -17.08 -12.90 0.37
CA LEU A 130 -17.34 -13.13 -1.06
C LEU A 130 -16.79 -14.49 -1.50
N VAL A 131 -15.51 -14.76 -1.21
CA VAL A 131 -14.84 -15.98 -1.65
C VAL A 131 -15.39 -17.22 -0.96
N GLU A 132 -15.66 -17.15 0.34
CA GLU A 132 -16.25 -18.26 1.12
C GLU A 132 -17.66 -18.62 0.62
N THR A 133 -18.47 -17.60 0.31
CA THR A 133 -19.88 -17.81 -0.06
C THR A 133 -20.02 -18.27 -1.52
N THR A 134 -19.17 -17.78 -2.42
CA THR A 134 -19.34 -18.00 -3.86
C THR A 134 -18.42 -19.06 -4.44
N GLY A 135 -17.30 -19.36 -3.77
CA GLY A 135 -16.25 -20.21 -4.31
C GLY A 135 -15.52 -19.59 -5.51
N VAL A 136 -15.68 -18.29 -5.78
CA VAL A 136 -14.93 -17.60 -6.86
C VAL A 136 -13.43 -17.81 -6.63
N ARG A 137 -12.70 -18.07 -7.71
CA ARG A 137 -11.24 -18.28 -7.65
C ARG A 137 -10.58 -16.96 -7.29
N ILE A 138 -9.57 -17.01 -6.43
CA ILE A 138 -8.86 -15.80 -6.00
C ILE A 138 -7.34 -16.01 -5.98
N ILE A 139 -6.64 -14.98 -6.41
CA ILE A 139 -5.20 -14.76 -6.23
C ILE A 139 -5.05 -13.59 -5.27
N CYS A 140 -4.43 -13.80 -4.12
CA CYS A 140 -3.99 -12.74 -3.22
C CYS A 140 -2.59 -12.31 -3.65
N HIS A 141 -2.46 -11.11 -4.21
CA HIS A 141 -1.19 -10.52 -4.59
C HIS A 141 -0.79 -9.53 -3.49
N ASP A 142 0.10 -10.00 -2.62
CA ASP A 142 0.39 -9.34 -1.36
C ASP A 142 1.83 -8.78 -1.38
N HIS A 143 1.94 -7.46 -1.24
CA HIS A 143 3.22 -6.74 -1.28
C HIS A 143 3.89 -6.67 0.09
N ASP A 144 3.09 -6.72 1.14
CA ASP A 144 3.52 -6.71 2.52
C ASP A 144 2.40 -7.20 3.44
N PHE A 145 2.77 -7.64 4.63
CA PHE A 145 1.84 -8.19 5.61
C PHE A 145 1.81 -7.37 6.90
N TYR A 146 0.75 -7.55 7.68
CA TYR A 146 0.49 -6.71 8.85
C TYR A 146 1.60 -6.81 9.92
N TRP A 147 2.26 -7.97 10.05
CA TRP A 147 3.39 -8.16 10.98
C TRP A 147 4.64 -7.36 10.58
N GLU A 148 4.74 -6.90 9.34
CA GLU A 148 5.84 -6.05 8.86
C GLU A 148 5.63 -4.58 9.23
N ARG A 149 4.47 -4.24 9.82
CA ARG A 149 4.09 -2.87 10.22
C ARG A 149 4.24 -2.59 11.72
N GLY A 150 4.98 -3.44 12.44
CA GLY A 150 5.23 -3.26 13.88
C GLY A 150 3.93 -3.22 14.68
N THR A 151 3.77 -2.20 15.53
CA THR A 151 2.59 -2.03 16.39
C THR A 151 1.41 -1.30 15.72
N ARG A 152 1.52 -0.95 14.43
CA ARG A 152 0.51 -0.15 13.71
C ARG A 152 -0.90 -0.76 13.75
N TYR A 153 -0.97 -2.10 13.79
CA TYR A 153 -2.23 -2.85 13.85
C TYR A 153 -2.41 -3.60 15.18
N SER A 154 -1.75 -3.11 16.24
CA SER A 154 -2.01 -3.57 17.60
C SER A 154 -3.35 -3.00 18.07
N THR A 155 -4.18 -3.86 18.64
CA THR A 155 -5.52 -3.50 19.14
C THR A 155 -5.72 -4.08 20.53
N PRO A 156 -6.37 -3.36 21.46
CA PRO A 156 -6.66 -3.89 22.79
C PRO A 156 -7.80 -4.91 22.79
N PHE A 157 -8.56 -5.02 21.70
CA PHE A 157 -9.76 -5.85 21.62
C PHE A 157 -9.45 -7.26 21.08
N PRO A 158 -9.62 -8.32 21.88
CA PRO A 158 -9.40 -9.70 21.44
C PRO A 158 -10.21 -10.08 20.18
N GLU A 159 -11.43 -9.56 20.06
CA GLU A 159 -12.34 -9.80 18.94
C GLU A 159 -11.79 -9.24 17.63
N VAL A 160 -11.19 -8.04 17.67
CA VAL A 160 -10.55 -7.44 16.50
C VAL A 160 -9.26 -8.19 16.14
N GLN A 161 -8.51 -8.67 17.14
CA GLN A 161 -7.34 -9.54 16.88
C GLN A 161 -7.75 -10.85 16.20
N GLU A 162 -8.88 -11.43 16.58
CA GLU A 162 -9.46 -12.61 15.94
C GLU A 162 -9.86 -12.32 14.49
N ILE A 163 -10.58 -11.22 14.23
CA ILE A 163 -10.88 -10.78 12.86
C ILE A 163 -9.60 -10.67 12.03
N ILE A 164 -8.55 -10.04 12.58
CA ILE A 164 -7.28 -9.88 11.86
C ILE A 164 -6.66 -11.24 11.54
N ARG A 165 -6.56 -12.11 12.55
CA ARG A 165 -5.96 -13.45 12.42
C ARG A 165 -6.67 -14.32 11.39
N GLU A 166 -7.99 -14.19 11.28
CA GLU A 166 -8.81 -15.01 10.39
C GLU A 166 -8.97 -14.42 8.98
N THR A 167 -8.64 -13.15 8.79
CA THR A 167 -8.86 -12.42 7.54
C THR A 167 -7.56 -12.08 6.82
N PHE A 168 -6.45 -11.86 7.56
CA PHE A 168 -5.17 -11.40 7.03
C PHE A 168 -4.03 -12.32 7.49
N PRO A 169 -3.44 -13.15 6.61
CA PRO A 169 -3.83 -13.36 5.22
C PRO A 169 -5.14 -14.14 5.10
N LEU A 170 -5.77 -14.07 3.93
CA LEU A 170 -6.87 -14.96 3.55
C LEU A 170 -6.40 -16.43 3.61
N GLN A 171 -7.11 -17.29 4.33
CA GLN A 171 -6.68 -18.67 4.63
C GLN A 171 -7.57 -19.75 3.99
N ILE A 172 -8.24 -19.42 2.89
CA ILE A 172 -9.17 -20.33 2.22
C ILE A 172 -8.39 -21.35 1.36
N PRO A 173 -8.71 -22.66 1.38
CA PRO A 173 -7.92 -23.69 0.71
C PRO A 173 -7.66 -23.50 -0.78
N HIS A 174 -8.61 -22.89 -1.52
CA HIS A 174 -8.48 -22.65 -2.96
C HIS A 174 -7.88 -21.28 -3.30
N ALA A 175 -7.59 -20.43 -2.31
CA ALA A 175 -6.87 -19.18 -2.53
C ALA A 175 -5.42 -19.47 -2.95
N ARG A 176 -4.94 -18.73 -3.95
CA ARG A 176 -3.53 -18.73 -4.34
C ARG A 176 -2.87 -17.46 -3.84
N HIS A 177 -1.67 -17.57 -3.28
CA HIS A 177 -0.92 -16.41 -2.82
C HIS A 177 0.28 -16.16 -3.71
N VAL A 178 0.48 -14.90 -4.05
CA VAL A 178 1.64 -14.39 -4.75
C VAL A 178 2.25 -13.31 -3.87
N VAL A 179 3.55 -13.44 -3.63
CA VAL A 179 4.32 -12.51 -2.79
C VAL A 179 5.55 -12.03 -3.55
N ILE A 180 6.06 -10.86 -3.14
CA ILE A 180 7.13 -10.16 -3.86
C ILE A 180 8.53 -10.47 -3.34
N ASN A 181 8.65 -11.19 -2.23
CA ASN A 181 9.94 -11.50 -1.61
C ASN A 181 9.96 -12.89 -0.97
N THR A 182 11.17 -13.43 -0.82
CA THR A 182 11.39 -14.77 -0.25
C THR A 182 11.01 -14.87 1.23
N TYR A 183 11.18 -13.80 2.00
CA TYR A 183 10.81 -13.77 3.41
C TYR A 183 9.32 -14.04 3.62
N SER A 184 8.45 -13.33 2.91
CA SER A 184 6.99 -13.50 2.98
C SER A 184 6.58 -14.91 2.52
N LYS A 185 7.24 -15.46 1.48
CA LYS A 185 6.98 -16.84 1.01
C LYS A 185 7.26 -17.87 2.11
N GLU A 186 8.44 -17.79 2.72
CA GLU A 186 8.83 -18.71 3.79
C GLU A 186 7.98 -18.52 5.05
N PHE A 187 7.62 -17.26 5.36
CA PHE A 187 6.76 -16.95 6.50
C PHE A 187 5.36 -17.56 6.32
N LEU A 188 4.73 -17.37 5.16
CA LEU A 188 3.42 -17.96 4.85
C LEU A 188 3.45 -19.49 4.94
N LYS A 189 4.51 -20.12 4.43
CA LYS A 189 4.69 -21.56 4.53
C LYS A 189 4.82 -22.02 5.98
N LYS A 190 5.68 -21.37 6.76
CA LYS A 190 5.96 -21.77 8.15
C LYS A 190 4.78 -21.51 9.08
N ARG A 191 4.10 -20.37 8.95
CA ARG A 191 3.10 -19.89 9.90
C ARG A 191 1.67 -20.33 9.57
N TYR A 192 1.36 -20.47 8.29
CA TYR A 192 0.00 -20.76 7.80
C TYR A 192 -0.07 -22.00 6.90
N ASN A 193 1.07 -22.68 6.65
CA ASN A 193 1.17 -23.77 5.67
C ASN A 193 0.71 -23.39 4.25
N ILE A 194 0.81 -22.10 3.90
CA ILE A 194 0.44 -21.57 2.59
C ILE A 194 1.65 -21.64 1.66
N ASN A 195 1.53 -22.35 0.54
CA ASN A 195 2.54 -22.39 -0.51
C ASN A 195 2.35 -21.20 -1.47
N ALA A 196 3.04 -20.09 -1.20
CA ALA A 196 2.99 -18.90 -2.05
C ALA A 196 3.94 -18.98 -3.26
N MET A 197 3.53 -18.37 -4.37
CA MET A 197 4.37 -18.12 -5.53
C MET A 197 5.16 -16.82 -5.32
N LEU A 198 6.44 -16.82 -5.72
CA LEU A 198 7.28 -15.63 -5.68
C LEU A 198 7.26 -14.96 -7.04
N ILE A 199 6.69 -13.76 -7.13
CA ILE A 199 6.77 -12.89 -8.31
C ILE A 199 7.28 -11.54 -7.80
N PRO A 200 8.59 -11.24 -7.95
CA PRO A 200 9.13 -9.98 -7.47
C PRO A 200 8.62 -8.81 -8.31
N ASN A 201 8.57 -7.63 -7.71
CA ASN A 201 8.40 -6.39 -8.45
C ASN A 201 9.57 -6.20 -9.42
N VAL A 202 9.27 -5.82 -10.66
CA VAL A 202 10.28 -5.68 -11.72
C VAL A 202 10.26 -4.28 -12.32
N MET A 203 11.40 -3.85 -12.83
CA MET A 203 11.51 -2.66 -13.66
C MET A 203 11.66 -3.08 -15.12
N ASP A 204 10.98 -2.35 -16.00
CA ASP A 204 11.16 -2.44 -17.44
C ASP A 204 12.38 -1.60 -17.82
N PHE A 205 13.52 -2.27 -18.02
CA PHE A 205 14.79 -1.62 -18.35
C PHE A 205 14.91 -1.24 -19.83
N ASP A 206 13.99 -1.70 -20.68
CA ASP A 206 13.96 -1.33 -22.10
C ASP A 206 13.28 0.04 -22.30
N LYS A 207 12.51 0.50 -21.31
CA LYS A 207 11.96 1.87 -21.28
C LYS A 207 13.00 2.87 -20.75
N PRO A 208 13.18 4.02 -21.42
CA PRO A 208 14.13 5.02 -20.96
C PRO A 208 13.65 5.65 -19.64
N PHE A 209 14.47 5.57 -18.60
CA PHE A 209 14.17 6.10 -17.27
C PHE A 209 14.83 7.48 -17.06
N GLY A 210 14.12 8.39 -16.38
CA GLY A 210 14.68 9.70 -15.99
C GLY A 210 15.04 10.61 -17.16
N VAL A 211 14.35 10.47 -18.30
CA VAL A 211 14.56 11.32 -19.48
C VAL A 211 14.28 12.76 -19.11
N LYS A 212 15.25 13.64 -19.36
CA LYS A 212 15.06 15.07 -19.13
C LYS A 212 14.01 15.62 -20.07
N ASP A 213 12.99 16.27 -19.52
CA ASP A 213 11.89 16.87 -20.26
C ASP A 213 11.57 18.29 -19.76
N LYS A 214 10.50 18.91 -20.28
CA LYS A 214 10.09 20.26 -19.87
C LYS A 214 9.71 20.35 -18.39
N TYR A 215 9.27 19.25 -17.77
CA TYR A 215 8.83 19.19 -16.39
C TYR A 215 10.00 19.03 -15.42
N ASN A 216 10.95 18.14 -15.70
CA ASN A 216 12.02 17.81 -14.75
C ASN A 216 13.35 18.55 -15.02
N LYS A 217 13.48 19.31 -16.13
CA LYS A 217 14.73 20.02 -16.48
C LYS A 217 15.22 20.99 -15.40
N THR A 218 14.33 21.54 -14.57
CA THR A 218 14.62 22.48 -13.48
C THR A 218 14.58 21.85 -12.09
N LEU A 219 14.36 20.52 -11.98
CA LEU A 219 14.10 19.84 -10.70
C LEU A 219 15.09 20.22 -9.58
N LEU A 220 16.40 20.25 -9.89
CA LEU A 220 17.41 20.57 -8.88
C LEU A 220 17.33 22.03 -8.41
N GLU A 221 17.07 22.97 -9.33
CA GLU A 221 16.90 24.38 -8.99
C GLU A 221 15.63 24.59 -8.14
N ASP A 222 14.53 23.95 -8.52
CA ASP A 222 13.23 24.04 -7.87
C ASP A 222 13.29 23.55 -6.41
N ILE A 223 14.03 22.47 -6.14
CA ILE A 223 14.24 21.95 -4.78
C ILE A 223 15.40 22.63 -4.03
N GLY A 224 16.02 23.67 -4.60
CA GLY A 224 17.05 24.48 -3.96
C GLY A 224 18.47 23.88 -3.96
N VAL A 225 18.75 22.92 -4.82
CA VAL A 225 20.09 22.35 -5.03
C VAL A 225 20.87 23.23 -6.02
N ARG A 226 21.87 23.94 -5.50
CA ARG A 226 22.73 24.85 -6.29
C ARG A 226 23.75 24.09 -7.13
N ASN A 227 24.25 24.74 -8.18
CA ASN A 227 25.40 24.27 -8.94
C ASN A 227 26.59 23.98 -8.01
N GLY A 228 27.21 22.80 -8.20
CA GLY A 228 28.30 22.30 -7.36
C GLY A 228 27.88 21.45 -6.16
N TYR A 229 26.58 21.36 -5.85
CA TYR A 229 26.08 20.40 -4.87
C TYR A 229 25.81 19.03 -5.50
N ILE A 230 26.04 17.98 -4.71
CA ILE A 230 25.77 16.60 -5.08
C ILE A 230 24.48 16.18 -4.35
N PRO A 231 23.34 16.05 -5.04
CA PRO A 231 22.10 15.63 -4.41
C PRO A 231 22.14 14.12 -4.10
N LEU A 232 22.00 13.77 -2.83
CA LEU A 232 21.78 12.40 -2.36
C LEU A 232 20.28 12.25 -2.08
N PHE A 233 19.56 11.64 -3.01
CA PHE A 233 18.11 11.49 -2.86
C PHE A 233 17.74 10.32 -1.96
N GLN A 234 16.88 10.58 -0.99
CA GLN A 234 16.11 9.57 -0.29
C GLN A 234 14.64 9.78 -0.61
N ILE A 235 14.17 9.06 -1.65
CA ILE A 235 12.80 9.17 -2.15
C ILE A 235 11.89 8.31 -1.29
N THR A 236 11.50 8.84 -0.13
CA THR A 236 10.67 8.14 0.83
C THR A 236 9.76 9.08 1.60
N ARG A 237 8.62 8.55 2.05
CA ARG A 237 7.81 9.14 3.13
C ARG A 237 8.62 9.20 4.43
N ILE A 238 8.34 10.19 5.26
CA ILE A 238 8.98 10.40 6.55
C ILE A 238 8.27 9.56 7.61
N VAL A 239 8.72 8.31 7.79
CA VAL A 239 8.23 7.37 8.80
C VAL A 239 9.39 6.49 9.27
N GLU A 240 9.36 6.02 10.53
CA GLU A 240 10.50 5.39 11.21
C GLU A 240 11.11 4.20 10.46
N ARG A 241 10.28 3.30 9.92
CA ARG A 241 10.74 2.13 9.14
C ARG A 241 11.53 2.47 7.86
N LYS A 242 11.63 3.75 7.49
CA LYS A 242 12.39 4.22 6.32
C LYS A 242 13.81 4.65 6.65
N GLY A 243 14.18 4.66 7.94
CA GLY A 243 15.57 4.78 8.40
C GLY A 243 16.28 6.04 7.92
N ILE A 244 15.60 7.19 7.97
CA ILE A 244 16.20 8.47 7.56
C ILE A 244 17.42 8.81 8.44
N GLU A 245 17.46 8.34 9.69
CA GLU A 245 18.62 8.50 10.58
C GLU A 245 19.89 7.90 10.01
N THR A 246 19.80 6.77 9.31
CA THR A 246 20.94 6.16 8.65
C THR A 246 21.50 7.06 7.54
N ALA A 247 20.62 7.74 6.81
CA ALA A 247 21.05 8.72 5.81
C ALA A 247 21.66 9.98 6.45
N LEU A 248 21.14 10.43 7.60
CA LEU A 248 21.71 11.51 8.39
C LEU A 248 23.11 11.17 8.90
N GLU A 249 23.30 9.96 9.42
CA GLU A 249 24.61 9.45 9.84
C GLU A 249 25.58 9.33 8.65
N LEU A 250 25.11 8.87 7.49
CA LEU A 250 25.92 8.81 6.28
C LEU A 250 26.43 10.19 5.90
N ILE A 251 25.56 11.19 5.79
CA ILE A 251 26.01 12.54 5.42
C ILE A 251 26.94 13.15 6.48
N GLU A 252 26.70 12.92 7.77
CA GLU A 252 27.59 13.38 8.84
C GLU A 252 29.02 12.88 8.63
N ARG A 253 29.18 11.59 8.33
CA ARG A 253 30.46 10.92 8.12
C ARG A 253 31.13 11.27 6.79
N LEU A 254 30.36 11.67 5.77
CA LEU A 254 30.90 12.06 4.48
C LEU A 254 31.74 13.35 4.59
N PRO A 255 33.02 13.33 4.13
CA PRO A 255 33.90 14.49 4.21
C PRO A 255 33.44 15.63 3.29
N ASP A 256 32.87 15.28 2.12
CA ASP A 256 32.40 16.26 1.15
C ASP A 256 31.10 16.95 1.62
N LYS A 257 31.23 18.22 2.02
CA LYS A 257 30.10 19.05 2.50
C LYS A 257 29.17 19.52 1.38
N ASN A 258 29.54 19.31 0.12
CA ASN A 258 28.68 19.59 -1.05
C ASN A 258 27.61 18.51 -1.26
N VAL A 259 27.72 17.35 -0.62
CA VAL A 259 26.66 16.34 -0.62
C VAL A 259 25.48 16.84 0.22
N LYS A 260 24.29 16.90 -0.41
CA LYS A 260 23.03 17.35 0.20
C LYS A 260 22.02 16.20 0.20
N LEU A 261 21.59 15.75 1.38
CA LEU A 261 20.51 14.77 1.52
C LEU A 261 19.18 15.43 1.16
N ILE A 262 18.49 14.89 0.16
CA ILE A 262 17.20 15.39 -0.31
C ILE A 262 16.12 14.38 0.05
N ILE A 263 15.19 14.76 0.92
CA ILE A 263 14.05 13.94 1.35
C ILE A 263 12.80 14.50 0.68
N THR A 264 12.20 13.72 -0.22
CA THR A 264 11.11 14.22 -1.09
C THR A 264 9.71 13.92 -0.58
N GLY A 265 9.53 12.91 0.27
CA GLY A 265 8.21 12.53 0.79
C GLY A 265 7.76 13.39 1.96
N SER A 266 6.44 13.37 2.19
CA SER A 266 5.80 14.08 3.30
C SER A 266 5.94 13.35 4.63
N ALA A 267 5.67 14.07 5.72
CA ALA A 267 5.42 13.54 7.06
C ALA A 267 3.91 13.33 7.34
N ALA A 268 3.08 13.18 6.30
CA ALA A 268 1.62 13.03 6.49
C ALA A 268 1.27 11.73 7.22
N ASP A 269 2.08 10.68 7.03
CA ASP A 269 1.90 9.37 7.65
C ASP A 269 2.71 9.20 8.94
N ASP A 270 3.29 10.28 9.46
CA ASP A 270 4.02 10.31 10.73
C ASP A 270 3.05 10.63 11.87
N GLU A 271 2.76 9.65 12.72
CA GLU A 271 1.87 9.80 13.87
C GLU A 271 2.26 11.03 14.71
N ARG A 272 1.41 12.06 14.68
CA ARG A 272 1.62 13.35 15.37
C ARG A 272 2.97 14.03 15.04
N LYS A 273 3.58 13.71 13.89
CA LYS A 273 4.89 14.24 13.45
C LYS A 273 6.04 13.93 14.43
N GLY A 274 5.90 12.88 15.25
CA GLY A 274 6.87 12.55 16.29
C GLY A 274 8.24 12.18 15.71
N TYR A 275 8.25 11.40 14.63
CA TYR A 275 9.47 10.99 13.96
C TYR A 275 10.17 12.16 13.27
N PHE A 276 9.41 12.99 12.55
CA PHE A 276 9.92 14.20 11.91
C PHE A 276 10.58 15.14 12.91
N LYS A 277 9.95 15.37 14.08
CA LYS A 277 10.56 16.17 15.14
C LYS A 277 11.90 15.60 15.60
N ARG A 278 11.98 14.28 15.80
CA ARG A 278 13.23 13.60 16.16
C ARG A 278 14.32 13.78 15.09
N LEU A 279 13.95 13.71 13.81
CA LEU A 279 14.90 13.98 12.72
C LEU A 279 15.43 15.41 12.77
N ILE A 280 14.58 16.40 13.05
CA ILE A 280 15.00 17.80 13.21
C ILE A 280 15.95 17.97 14.40
N GLU A 281 15.70 17.30 15.52
CA GLU A 281 16.60 17.28 16.69
C GLU A 281 17.98 16.73 16.31
N ILE A 282 18.03 15.56 15.64
CA ILE A 282 19.28 14.96 15.16
C ILE A 282 20.03 15.90 14.20
N ILE A 283 19.32 16.54 13.26
CA ILE A 283 19.91 17.48 12.30
C ILE A 283 20.55 18.67 13.02
N ASN A 284 19.90 19.21 14.05
CA ASN A 284 20.41 20.32 14.83
C ASN A 284 21.63 19.93 15.66
N GLU A 285 21.56 18.82 16.39
CA GLU A 285 22.66 18.30 17.20
C GLU A 285 23.91 18.04 16.36
N LYS A 286 23.74 17.44 15.18
CA LYS A 286 24.83 17.11 14.25
C LYS A 286 25.22 18.26 13.31
N LYS A 287 24.59 19.44 13.44
CA LYS A 287 24.82 20.63 12.61
C LYS A 287 24.69 20.34 11.10
N LEU A 288 23.68 19.56 10.71
CA LEU A 288 23.43 19.13 9.33
C LEU A 288 22.44 20.04 8.58
N ASN A 289 22.01 21.16 9.17
CA ASN A 289 20.98 22.06 8.60
C ASN A 289 21.25 22.49 7.16
N GLU A 290 22.51 22.77 6.80
CA GLU A 290 22.88 23.16 5.43
C GLU A 290 23.05 21.98 4.47
N ARG A 291 22.91 20.74 4.96
CA ARG A 291 23.15 19.50 4.22
C ARG A 291 21.90 18.65 4.07
N VAL A 292 20.77 19.03 4.66
CA VAL A 292 19.50 18.32 4.54
C VAL A 292 18.43 19.25 3.95
N VAL A 293 17.72 18.76 2.94
CA VAL A 293 16.62 19.48 2.30
C VAL A 293 15.37 18.60 2.32
N PHE A 294 14.32 19.10 2.94
CA PHE A 294 12.97 18.53 2.83
C PHE A 294 12.26 19.17 1.65
N ALA A 295 12.10 18.42 0.56
CA ALA A 295 11.60 18.94 -0.73
C ALA A 295 10.08 18.85 -0.89
N HIS A 296 9.35 18.24 0.05
CA HIS A 296 7.89 18.06 -0.06
C HIS A 296 7.09 19.39 -0.15
N HIS A 297 7.66 20.50 0.32
CA HIS A 297 7.01 21.81 0.39
C HIS A 297 7.50 22.81 -0.67
N ARG A 298 8.32 22.38 -1.61
CA ARG A 298 8.94 23.25 -2.62
C ARG A 298 8.38 22.98 -4.01
#